data_AF-A0ABC9X432-F1
#
_entry.id   AF-A0ABC9X432-F1
#
_cell.length_a   1.000
_cell.length_b   1.000
_cell.length_c   1.000
_cell.angle_alpha   90.00
_cell.angle_beta   90.00
_cell.angle_gamma   90.00
#
_symmetry.space_group_name_H-M   'P 1'
#
loop_
_entity.id
_entity.type
_entity.pdbx_description
1 polymer ?
#
loop_
_entity_poly.entity_id
_entity_poly.type
_entity_poly.pdbx_seq_one_letter_code
_entity_poly.pdbx_strand_id
1 'polypeptide(L)'
;MVAENILGQPKRYKGFSIDVLDALAKNLGFKYEIYQAPDGKYGQQLQNSSWNGMIGELINKRADLAISAITITPERESVVDFSKRYMDYSVGILIKKPEEKINIFSLFAPFDFAVWACIAAAIPIVGVLIFVLNRIQAVRAQNASQPSPSASSTLHSAIWVVYGAFVQQGGESTVNSVAMRIVMGSWWLFTLIVCSSYTANLAAFLTVSRMDNPIRTFQDLSKQMDISYGTVRDSAVYEYFKAKGTNPLEQDNTFAELWRTISKNNGADNCVSNPSEGIRKAKKGNYAFLWDVTVVEYAALTDDECSVTVIGNSISSKGYGIALQHGSPYRDLFSQR
;
A
#
# COMPACT_ATOMS: atom_id res chain seq x y z
N MET A 1 -24.97 -19.71 -10.34
CA MET A 1 -25.02 -21.15 -10.67
C MET A 1 -25.10 -21.94 -9.37
N VAL A 2 -26.11 -22.80 -9.21
CA VAL A 2 -26.29 -23.62 -8.00
C VAL A 2 -25.50 -24.91 -8.21
N ALA A 3 -24.43 -25.12 -7.45
CA ALA A 3 -23.75 -26.42 -7.43
C ALA A 3 -24.69 -27.48 -6.83
N GLU A 4 -24.96 -28.52 -7.60
CA GLU A 4 -25.78 -29.67 -7.22
C GLU A 4 -24.87 -30.80 -6.69
N ASN A 5 -25.39 -31.62 -5.76
CA ASN A 5 -24.76 -32.89 -5.41
C ASN A 5 -24.89 -33.89 -6.58
N ILE A 6 -24.15 -35.00 -6.53
CA ILE A 6 -24.25 -36.18 -7.40
C ILE A 6 -25.71 -36.74 -7.47
N LEU A 7 -26.58 -36.33 -6.53
CA LEU A 7 -27.99 -36.68 -6.43
C LEU A 7 -28.97 -35.56 -6.86
N GLY A 8 -28.49 -34.46 -7.45
CA GLY A 8 -29.36 -33.36 -7.92
C GLY A 8 -30.02 -32.51 -6.83
N GLN A 9 -29.59 -32.66 -5.57
CA GLN A 9 -30.11 -31.85 -4.46
C GLN A 9 -29.28 -30.56 -4.27
N PRO A 10 -29.94 -29.43 -3.92
CA PRO A 10 -29.24 -28.18 -3.63
C PRO A 10 -28.33 -28.36 -2.40
N LYS A 11 -27.03 -28.12 -2.57
CA LYS A 11 -26.08 -28.16 -1.45
C LYS A 11 -26.36 -27.02 -0.48
N ARG A 12 -26.56 -27.35 0.80
CA ARG A 12 -26.77 -26.39 1.90
C ARG A 12 -25.54 -25.50 2.16
N TYR A 13 -24.34 -26.04 1.92
CA TYR A 13 -23.06 -25.36 2.09
C TYR A 13 -22.30 -25.32 0.77
N LYS A 14 -21.55 -24.24 0.53
CA LYS A 14 -20.73 -24.03 -0.68
C LYS A 14 -19.47 -23.25 -0.30
N GLY A 15 -18.41 -23.43 -1.10
CA GLY A 15 -17.13 -22.71 -0.96
C GLY A 15 -15.94 -23.65 -1.06
N PHE A 16 -14.74 -23.09 -1.03
CA PHE A 16 -13.49 -23.80 -1.28
C PHE A 16 -13.32 -25.07 -0.42
N SER A 17 -13.50 -24.97 0.89
CA SER A 17 -13.38 -26.13 1.79
C SER A 17 -14.41 -27.22 1.52
N ILE A 18 -15.60 -26.87 1.01
CA ILE A 18 -16.64 -27.84 0.64
C ILE A 18 -16.23 -28.59 -0.63
N ASP A 19 -15.70 -27.86 -1.61
CA ASP A 19 -15.22 -28.46 -2.86
C ASP A 19 -14.03 -29.40 -2.61
N VAL A 20 -13.13 -29.04 -1.68
CA VAL A 20 -12.04 -29.92 -1.22
C VAL A 20 -12.60 -31.18 -0.53
N LEU A 21 -13.58 -31.04 0.36
CA LEU A 21 -14.21 -32.18 1.04
C LEU A 21 -14.90 -33.12 0.03
N ASP A 22 -15.60 -32.57 -0.97
CA ASP A 22 -16.23 -33.33 -2.03
C ASP A 22 -15.23 -34.12 -2.88
N ALA A 23 -14.11 -33.49 -3.24
CA ALA A 23 -13.04 -34.15 -3.98
C ALA A 23 -12.43 -35.31 -3.17
N LEU A 24 -12.20 -35.10 -1.87
CA LEU A 24 -11.71 -36.15 -0.98
C LEU A 24 -12.73 -37.28 -0.82
N ALA A 25 -14.01 -36.95 -0.63
CA ALA A 25 -15.09 -37.93 -0.51
C ALA A 25 -15.20 -38.82 -1.75
N LYS A 26 -15.06 -38.22 -2.95
CA LYS A 26 -15.06 -38.95 -4.21
C LYS A 26 -13.83 -39.84 -4.38
N ASN A 27 -12.65 -39.37 -4.00
CA ASN A 27 -11.39 -40.12 -4.17
C ASN A 27 -11.20 -41.25 -3.15
N LEU A 28 -11.67 -41.04 -1.91
CA LEU A 28 -11.54 -41.99 -0.81
C LEU A 28 -12.80 -42.85 -0.60
N GLY A 29 -13.92 -42.48 -1.22
CA GLY A 29 -15.16 -43.28 -1.22
C GLY A 29 -15.95 -43.22 0.10
N PHE A 30 -15.90 -42.10 0.83
CA PHE A 30 -16.67 -41.94 2.07
C PHE A 30 -17.90 -41.04 1.90
N LYS A 31 -18.86 -41.21 2.82
CA LYS A 31 -20.02 -40.33 2.97
C LYS A 31 -19.80 -39.42 4.17
N TYR A 32 -20.35 -38.22 4.12
CA TYR A 32 -20.18 -37.22 5.18
C TYR A 32 -21.48 -36.47 5.44
N GLU A 33 -21.60 -35.92 6.65
CA GLU A 33 -22.61 -34.95 7.03
C GLU A 33 -21.91 -33.71 7.59
N ILE A 34 -22.37 -32.53 7.19
CA ILE A 34 -21.77 -31.25 7.58
C ILE A 34 -22.66 -30.55 8.59
N TYR A 35 -22.07 -30.16 9.71
CA TYR A 35 -22.66 -29.23 10.66
C TYR A 35 -21.66 -28.15 11.05
N GLN A 36 -22.16 -27.01 11.52
CA GLN A 36 -21.33 -25.90 11.99
C GLN A 36 -21.06 -26.05 13.49
N ALA A 37 -19.82 -25.78 13.92
CA ALA A 37 -19.48 -25.74 15.34
C ALA A 37 -20.44 -24.79 16.11
N PRO A 38 -21.04 -25.22 17.24
CA PRO A 38 -22.09 -24.46 17.92
C PRO A 38 -21.68 -23.06 18.38
N ASP A 39 -20.40 -22.87 18.71
CA ASP A 39 -19.84 -21.60 19.17
C ASP A 39 -19.25 -20.74 18.04
N GLY A 40 -19.21 -21.26 16.81
CA GLY A 40 -18.64 -20.59 15.64
C GLY A 40 -17.13 -20.31 15.73
N LYS A 41 -16.39 -20.99 16.62
CA LYS A 41 -14.95 -20.76 16.82
C LYS A 41 -14.08 -21.87 16.22
N TYR A 42 -12.85 -21.53 15.86
CA TYR A 42 -11.86 -22.52 15.41
C TYR A 42 -11.45 -23.49 16.52
N GLY A 43 -11.20 -22.95 17.71
CA GLY A 43 -10.77 -23.69 18.88
C GLY A 43 -9.49 -23.15 19.47
N GLN A 44 -9.55 -22.86 20.77
CA GLN A 44 -8.48 -22.39 21.62
C GLN A 44 -8.54 -23.14 22.96
N GLN A 45 -7.38 -23.34 23.57
CA GLN A 45 -7.29 -23.85 24.92
C GLN A 45 -7.78 -22.80 25.92
N LEU A 46 -8.75 -23.19 26.74
CA LEU A 46 -9.28 -22.40 27.83
C LEU A 46 -8.40 -22.54 29.09
N GLN A 47 -8.61 -21.66 30.08
CA GLN A 47 -7.83 -21.67 31.33
C GLN A 47 -7.96 -22.98 32.13
N ASN A 48 -9.05 -23.71 31.94
CA ASN A 48 -9.29 -25.03 32.55
C ASN A 48 -8.67 -26.19 31.74
N SER A 49 -7.76 -25.90 30.80
CA SER A 49 -7.13 -26.84 29.86
C SER A 49 -8.08 -27.54 28.87
N SER A 50 -9.38 -27.22 28.89
CA SER A 50 -10.34 -27.70 27.90
C SER A 50 -10.26 -26.90 26.60
N TRP A 51 -10.78 -27.46 25.51
CA TRP A 51 -10.78 -26.82 24.21
C TRP A 51 -12.21 -26.52 23.76
N ASN A 52 -12.42 -25.34 23.16
CA ASN A 52 -13.66 -24.96 22.50
C ASN A 52 -13.57 -25.12 20.98
N GLY A 53 -14.58 -24.67 20.24
CA GLY A 53 -14.58 -24.64 18.79
C GLY A 53 -14.54 -26.02 18.14
N MET A 54 -14.15 -26.02 16.86
CA MET A 54 -13.97 -27.24 16.08
C MET A 54 -12.95 -28.20 16.71
N ILE A 55 -11.87 -27.69 17.32
CA ILE A 55 -10.89 -28.54 18.04
C ILE A 55 -11.53 -29.25 19.23
N GLY A 56 -12.35 -28.56 20.02
CA GLY A 56 -13.09 -29.15 21.14
C GLY A 56 -14.08 -30.23 20.71
N GLU A 57 -14.76 -30.05 19.57
CA GLU A 57 -15.69 -31.05 19.02
C GLU A 57 -14.96 -32.36 18.60
N LEU A 58 -13.73 -32.25 18.07
CA LEU A 58 -12.88 -33.41 17.76
C LEU A 58 -12.43 -34.14 19.04
N ILE A 59 -11.97 -33.39 20.06
CA ILE A 59 -11.50 -33.98 21.33
C ILE A 59 -12.65 -34.71 22.04
N ASN A 60 -13.84 -34.11 22.03
CA ASN A 60 -15.04 -34.71 22.62
C ASN A 60 -15.68 -35.82 21.76
N LYS A 61 -15.07 -36.17 20.63
CA LYS A 61 -15.55 -37.20 19.68
C LYS A 61 -16.97 -36.96 19.18
N ARG A 62 -17.35 -35.69 19.02
CA ARG A 62 -18.64 -35.28 18.43
C ARG A 62 -18.55 -35.12 16.91
N ALA A 63 -17.35 -34.81 16.42
CA ALA A 63 -17.00 -34.80 15.00
C ALA A 63 -15.81 -35.74 14.74
N ASP A 64 -15.77 -36.35 13.56
CA ASP A 64 -14.63 -37.18 13.11
C ASP A 64 -13.57 -36.37 12.35
N LEU A 65 -14.01 -35.29 11.71
CA LEU A 65 -13.22 -34.43 10.82
C LEU A 65 -13.63 -32.98 11.02
N ALA A 66 -12.66 -32.07 11.03
CA ALA A 66 -12.90 -30.64 10.93
C ALA A 66 -12.12 -30.05 9.74
N ILE A 67 -12.88 -29.46 8.81
CA ILE A 67 -12.34 -28.79 7.63
C ILE A 67 -12.79 -27.33 7.60
N SER A 68 -11.81 -26.43 7.58
CA SER A 68 -11.98 -24.98 7.45
C SER A 68 -10.58 -24.38 7.22
N ALA A 69 -10.45 -23.06 7.29
CA ALA A 69 -9.18 -22.34 7.39
C ALA A 69 -8.51 -22.56 8.77
N ILE A 70 -8.33 -23.82 9.18
CA ILE A 70 -7.74 -24.20 10.47
C ILE A 70 -6.22 -24.19 10.32
N THR A 71 -5.58 -23.19 10.91
CA THR A 71 -4.11 -23.13 10.98
C THR A 71 -3.57 -24.27 11.86
N ILE A 72 -2.60 -25.01 11.34
CA ILE A 72 -1.82 -25.98 12.09
C ILE A 72 -0.92 -25.22 13.07
N THR A 73 -1.09 -25.48 14.37
CA THR A 73 -0.24 -24.92 15.43
C THR A 73 0.22 -26.03 16.37
N PRO A 74 1.41 -25.91 17.00
CA PRO A 74 1.92 -26.93 17.91
C PRO A 74 0.94 -27.28 19.04
N GLU A 75 0.23 -26.28 19.56
CA GLU A 75 -0.73 -26.47 20.65
C GLU A 75 -1.92 -27.33 20.20
N ARG A 76 -2.40 -27.13 18.97
CA ARG A 76 -3.49 -27.93 18.40
C ARG A 76 -3.01 -29.33 18.01
N GLU A 77 -1.82 -29.43 17.42
CA GLU A 77 -1.22 -30.71 17.02
C GLU A 77 -0.95 -31.63 18.22
N SER A 78 -0.82 -31.07 19.43
CA SER A 78 -0.69 -31.85 20.66
C SER A 78 -1.98 -32.55 21.13
N VAL A 79 -3.15 -32.15 20.60
CA VAL A 79 -4.47 -32.66 21.03
C VAL A 79 -5.32 -33.25 19.91
N VAL A 80 -5.01 -32.93 18.66
CA VAL A 80 -5.65 -33.46 17.45
C VAL A 80 -4.60 -33.74 16.39
N ASP A 81 -4.91 -34.64 15.47
CA ASP A 81 -4.00 -34.96 14.37
C ASP A 81 -4.36 -34.11 13.14
N PHE A 82 -3.35 -33.61 12.43
CA PHE A 82 -3.56 -32.88 11.18
C PHE A 82 -3.14 -33.71 9.96
N SER A 83 -3.83 -33.50 8.84
CA SER A 83 -3.31 -33.87 7.52
C SER A 83 -2.08 -33.04 7.16
N LYS A 84 -1.39 -33.40 6.07
CA LYS A 84 -0.50 -32.45 5.40
C LYS A 84 -1.26 -31.17 5.06
N ARG A 85 -0.57 -30.03 5.14
CA ARG A 85 -1.14 -28.75 4.76
C ARG A 85 -1.55 -28.77 3.28
N TYR A 86 -2.76 -28.31 3.00
CA TYR A 86 -3.27 -28.22 1.63
C TYR A 86 -3.20 -26.78 1.08
N MET A 87 -2.93 -25.80 1.93
CA MET A 87 -2.78 -24.39 1.56
C MET A 87 -1.84 -23.70 2.52
N ASP A 88 -0.95 -22.86 1.99
CA ASP A 88 -0.03 -22.06 2.79
C ASP A 88 -0.74 -20.86 3.41
N TYR A 89 -0.28 -20.49 4.61
CA TYR A 89 -0.88 -19.43 5.43
C TYR A 89 0.17 -18.39 5.80
N SER A 90 -0.11 -17.12 5.56
CA SER A 90 0.73 -16.00 6.02
C SER A 90 -0.13 -14.91 6.66
N VAL A 91 0.50 -14.07 7.47
CA VAL A 91 -0.16 -12.91 8.07
C VAL A 91 0.16 -11.68 7.23
N GLY A 92 -0.87 -10.94 6.88
CA GLY A 92 -0.81 -9.72 6.09
C GLY A 92 -1.38 -8.54 6.88
N ILE A 93 -1.16 -7.35 6.31
CA ILE A 93 -1.67 -6.09 6.84
C ILE A 93 -2.70 -5.56 5.86
N LEU A 94 -3.95 -5.42 6.30
CA LEU A 94 -5.01 -4.77 5.55
C LEU A 94 -5.14 -3.32 6.03
N ILE A 95 -4.98 -2.36 5.12
CA ILE A 95 -5.12 -0.93 5.40
C ILE A 95 -6.02 -0.26 4.37
N LYS A 96 -6.61 0.88 4.72
CA LYS A 96 -7.25 1.76 3.75
C LYS A 96 -6.20 2.22 2.72
N LYS A 97 -6.55 2.16 1.44
CA LYS A 97 -5.73 2.67 0.35
C LYS A 97 -5.57 4.19 0.56
N PRO A 98 -4.34 4.72 0.50
CA PRO A 98 -4.12 6.16 0.66
C PRO A 98 -4.81 6.92 -0.47
N GLU A 99 -5.49 8.00 -0.11
CA GLU A 99 -6.10 8.90 -1.08
C GLU A 99 -5.03 9.76 -1.75
N GLU A 100 -5.08 9.86 -3.08
CA GLU A 100 -4.22 10.76 -3.84
C GLU A 100 -4.59 12.21 -3.51
N LYS A 101 -3.76 12.88 -2.72
CA LYS A 101 -3.91 14.31 -2.47
C LYS A 101 -3.34 15.07 -3.66
N ILE A 102 -4.21 15.64 -4.49
CA ILE A 102 -3.80 16.57 -5.55
C ILE A 102 -3.26 17.83 -4.86
N ASN A 103 -1.95 18.02 -4.92
CA ASN A 103 -1.33 19.24 -4.42
C ASN A 103 -1.36 20.30 -5.54
N ILE A 104 -2.00 21.44 -5.30
CA ILE A 104 -2.06 22.55 -6.26
C ILE A 104 -0.66 23.13 -6.53
N PHE A 105 0.27 22.98 -5.58
CA PHE A 105 1.68 23.35 -5.76
C PHE A 105 2.49 22.37 -6.62
N SER A 106 1.89 21.25 -7.07
CA SER A 106 2.54 20.33 -8.02
C SER A 106 2.93 21.01 -9.34
N LEU A 107 2.38 22.18 -9.66
CA LEU A 107 2.81 23.01 -10.80
C LEU A 107 4.28 23.48 -10.69
N PHE A 108 4.81 23.62 -9.46
CA PHE A 108 6.21 24.04 -9.24
C PHE A 108 7.18 22.87 -9.09
N ALA A 109 6.66 21.64 -8.91
CA ALA A 109 7.45 20.42 -8.76
C ALA A 109 8.36 20.05 -9.95
N PRO A 110 8.10 20.44 -11.22
CA PRO A 110 8.94 20.04 -12.36
C PRO A 110 10.40 20.54 -12.30
N PHE A 111 10.68 21.56 -11.50
CA PHE A 111 12.02 22.10 -11.27
C PHE A 111 12.29 22.27 -9.78
N ASP A 112 13.52 21.95 -9.36
CA ASP A 112 13.97 22.23 -8.01
C ASP A 112 14.00 23.73 -7.72
N PHE A 113 13.87 24.07 -6.44
CA PHE A 113 13.93 25.45 -5.97
C PHE A 113 15.21 26.18 -6.44
N ALA A 114 16.34 25.47 -6.52
CA ALA A 114 17.60 26.04 -7.03
C ALA A 114 17.49 26.48 -8.50
N VAL A 115 16.84 25.69 -9.36
CA VAL A 115 16.65 26.02 -10.78
C VAL A 115 15.71 27.22 -10.92
N TRP A 116 14.64 27.26 -10.13
CA TRP A 116 13.75 28.42 -10.07
C TRP A 116 14.49 29.70 -9.65
N ALA A 117 15.34 29.62 -8.63
CA ALA A 117 16.17 30.73 -8.20
C ALA A 117 17.16 31.17 -9.30
N CYS A 118 17.77 30.24 -10.02
CA CYS A 118 18.65 30.55 -11.15
C CYS A 118 17.90 31.25 -12.29
N ILE A 119 16.69 30.80 -12.64
CA ILE A 119 15.85 31.45 -13.66
C ILE A 119 15.49 32.87 -13.22
N ALA A 120 15.05 33.03 -11.97
CA ALA A 120 14.70 34.34 -11.40
C ALA A 120 15.90 35.30 -11.37
N ALA A 121 17.12 34.80 -11.13
CA ALA A 121 18.35 35.59 -11.19
C ALA A 121 18.83 35.89 -12.62
N ALA A 122 18.60 34.98 -13.57
CA ALA A 122 19.02 35.16 -14.96
C ALA A 122 18.29 36.33 -15.66
N ILE A 123 17.01 36.55 -15.34
CA ILE A 123 16.19 37.63 -15.91
C ILE A 123 16.80 39.03 -15.66
N PRO A 124 17.11 39.46 -14.40
CA PRO A 124 17.75 40.75 -14.17
C PRO A 124 19.19 40.79 -14.69
N ILE A 125 19.95 39.69 -14.67
CA ILE A 125 21.31 39.65 -15.22
C ILE A 125 21.31 39.97 -16.72
N VAL A 126 20.44 39.31 -17.49
CA VAL A 126 20.32 39.56 -18.94
C VAL A 126 19.71 40.94 -19.19
N GLY A 127 18.78 41.40 -18.35
CA GLY A 127 18.24 42.76 -18.41
C GLY A 127 19.31 43.84 -18.22
N VAL A 128 20.23 43.66 -17.25
CA VAL A 128 21.38 44.55 -17.03
C VAL A 128 22.33 44.51 -18.22
N LEU A 129 22.62 43.32 -18.78
CA LEU A 129 23.46 43.19 -19.97
C LEU A 129 22.87 43.97 -21.17
N ILE A 130 21.57 43.84 -21.41
CA ILE A 130 20.87 44.59 -22.46
C ILE A 130 20.92 46.10 -22.18
N PHE A 131 20.71 46.52 -20.93
CA PHE A 131 20.80 47.92 -20.54
C PHE A 131 22.19 48.51 -20.82
N VAL A 132 23.26 47.80 -20.46
CA VAL A 132 24.65 48.22 -20.73
C VAL A 132 24.91 48.31 -22.23
N LEU A 133 24.47 47.32 -23.02
CA LEU A 133 24.62 47.34 -24.49
C LEU A 133 23.85 48.50 -25.14
N ASN A 134 22.66 48.84 -24.63
CA ASN A 134 21.90 50.00 -25.08
C ASN A 134 22.60 51.32 -24.75
N ARG A 135 23.23 51.43 -23.57
CA ARG A 135 24.01 52.62 -23.17
C ARG A 135 25.26 52.80 -24.04
N ILE A 136 25.99 51.73 -24.32
CA ILE A 136 27.16 51.78 -25.20
C ILE A 136 26.76 52.20 -26.62
N GLN A 137 25.63 51.70 -27.13
CA GLN A 137 25.12 52.08 -28.45
C GLN A 137 24.66 53.54 -28.48
N ALA A 138 23.99 54.03 -27.44
CA ALA A 138 23.57 55.43 -27.34
C ALA A 138 24.78 56.39 -27.37
N VAL A 139 25.85 56.08 -26.63
CA VAL A 139 27.09 56.87 -26.64
C VAL A 139 27.76 56.85 -28.03
N ARG A 140 27.80 55.69 -28.70
CA ARG A 140 28.36 55.60 -30.06
C ARG A 140 27.54 56.37 -31.10
N ALA A 141 26.21 56.38 -30.96
CA ALA A 141 25.31 57.11 -31.86
C ALA A 141 25.41 58.63 -31.70
N GLN A 142 25.61 59.13 -30.47
CA GLN A 142 25.87 60.56 -30.21
C GLN A 142 27.14 61.07 -30.90
N ASN A 143 28.17 60.22 -31.01
CA ASN A 143 29.42 60.57 -31.70
C ASN A 143 29.31 60.53 -33.24
N ALA A 144 28.23 59.98 -33.80
CA ALA A 144 28.08 59.72 -35.24
C ALA A 144 27.00 60.57 -35.94
N SER A 145 26.50 61.63 -35.30
CA SER A 145 25.50 62.57 -35.85
C SER A 145 24.30 61.90 -36.56
N GLN A 146 23.89 60.72 -36.08
CA GLN A 146 22.68 60.03 -36.53
C GLN A 146 21.51 60.29 -35.57
N PRO A 147 20.26 60.35 -36.08
CA PRO A 147 19.09 60.56 -35.22
C PRO A 147 18.97 59.44 -34.19
N SER A 148 18.80 59.84 -32.93
CA SER A 148 18.75 58.93 -31.78
C SER A 148 17.54 57.99 -31.89
N PRO A 149 17.72 56.66 -31.81
CA PRO A 149 16.57 55.78 -31.66
C PRO A 149 16.04 55.89 -30.23
N SER A 150 14.85 56.48 -30.12
CA SER A 150 13.96 56.45 -28.96
C SER A 150 13.42 55.03 -28.75
N ALA A 151 13.46 54.54 -27.50
CA ALA A 151 12.25 54.06 -26.78
C ALA A 151 12.53 53.23 -25.49
N SER A 152 13.74 52.72 -25.22
CA SER A 152 13.91 51.85 -24.01
C SER A 152 15.27 51.96 -23.32
N SER A 153 15.67 53.17 -22.90
CA SER A 153 16.95 53.39 -22.20
C SER A 153 16.89 53.18 -20.67
N THR A 154 15.74 52.78 -20.14
CA THR A 154 15.58 52.52 -18.69
C THR A 154 15.87 51.05 -18.36
N LEU A 155 16.48 50.82 -17.20
CA LEU A 155 16.78 49.46 -16.71
C LEU A 155 15.51 48.63 -16.56
N HIS A 156 14.42 49.24 -16.10
CA HIS A 156 13.12 48.61 -15.97
C HIS A 156 12.58 48.10 -17.30
N SER A 157 12.63 48.92 -18.36
CA SER A 157 12.20 48.50 -19.70
C SER A 157 13.04 47.32 -20.23
N ALA A 158 14.35 47.31 -19.98
CA ALA A 158 15.21 46.20 -20.39
C ALA A 158 14.86 44.89 -19.66
N ILE A 159 14.64 44.94 -18.34
CA ILE A 159 14.22 43.77 -17.56
C ILE A 159 12.81 43.31 -17.98
N TRP A 160 11.90 44.24 -18.24
CA TRP A 160 10.54 43.92 -18.70
C TRP A 160 10.53 43.21 -20.05
N VAL A 161 11.38 43.63 -20.99
CA VAL A 161 11.53 42.95 -22.29
C VAL A 161 12.06 41.53 -22.14
N VAL A 162 13.05 41.32 -21.26
CA VAL A 162 13.62 39.99 -20.97
C VAL A 162 12.57 39.09 -20.32
N TYR A 163 11.81 39.62 -19.35
CA TYR A 163 10.70 38.93 -18.71
C TYR A 163 9.56 38.61 -19.70
N GLY A 164 9.13 39.57 -20.52
CA GLY A 164 8.09 39.37 -21.53
C GLY A 164 8.47 38.35 -22.60
N ALA A 165 9.76 38.28 -22.96
CA ALA A 165 10.28 37.21 -23.80
C ALA A 165 10.25 35.84 -23.09
N PHE A 166 10.55 35.80 -21.79
CA PHE A 166 10.51 34.57 -20.98
C PHE A 166 9.09 33.99 -20.87
N VAL A 167 8.08 34.86 -20.63
CA VAL A 167 6.66 34.47 -20.51
C VAL A 167 5.99 34.34 -21.89
N GLN A 168 6.75 34.39 -22.99
CA GLN A 168 6.28 34.24 -24.38
C GLN A 168 5.21 35.27 -24.80
N GLN A 169 5.08 36.40 -24.09
CA GLN A 169 4.12 37.46 -24.46
C GLN A 169 4.67 38.41 -25.52
N GLY A 170 5.99 38.39 -25.74
CA GLY A 170 6.65 39.28 -26.70
C GLY A 170 6.66 40.75 -26.24
N GLY A 171 7.41 41.58 -26.95
CA GLY A 171 7.47 43.02 -26.70
C GLY A 171 7.94 43.75 -27.94
N GLU A 172 7.39 44.93 -28.20
CA GLU A 172 7.83 45.79 -29.29
C GLU A 172 9.18 46.42 -28.89
N SER A 173 10.27 45.80 -29.32
CA SER A 173 11.61 46.33 -29.12
C SER A 173 12.42 46.21 -30.40
N THR A 174 12.75 47.35 -31.01
CA THR A 174 13.58 47.42 -32.21
C THR A 174 15.04 47.17 -31.82
N VAL A 175 15.53 45.96 -32.12
CA VAL A 175 16.92 45.58 -31.87
C VAL A 175 17.81 46.09 -33.00
N ASN A 176 18.48 47.22 -32.77
CA ASN A 176 19.22 47.95 -33.80
C ASN A 176 20.68 47.50 -34.01
N SER A 177 21.24 46.67 -33.12
CA SER A 177 22.65 46.23 -33.16
C SER A 177 22.81 44.72 -33.23
N VAL A 178 23.81 44.25 -33.99
CA VAL A 178 24.18 42.83 -34.11
C VAL A 178 24.48 42.21 -32.74
N ALA A 179 25.18 42.91 -31.85
CA ALA A 179 25.49 42.39 -30.51
C ALA A 179 24.23 42.14 -29.67
N MET A 180 23.24 43.04 -29.77
CA MET A 180 21.97 42.91 -29.06
C MET A 180 21.10 41.79 -29.65
N ARG A 181 21.18 41.55 -30.98
CA ARG A 181 20.53 40.41 -31.63
C ARG A 181 21.11 39.08 -31.17
N ILE A 182 22.42 38.99 -31.00
CA ILE A 182 23.07 37.76 -30.50
C ILE A 182 22.63 37.47 -29.07
N VAL A 183 22.65 38.48 -28.19
CA VAL A 183 22.18 38.33 -26.80
C VAL A 183 20.71 37.92 -26.75
N MET A 184 19.84 38.61 -27.48
CA MET A 184 18.41 38.29 -27.52
C MET A 184 18.14 36.91 -28.12
N GLY A 185 18.85 36.53 -29.19
CA GLY A 185 18.76 35.20 -29.79
C GLY A 185 19.19 34.09 -28.83
N SER A 186 20.25 34.31 -28.06
CA SER A 186 20.67 33.37 -27.01
C SER A 186 19.66 33.27 -25.88
N TRP A 187 19.03 34.39 -25.49
CA TRP A 187 17.97 34.42 -24.49
C TRP A 187 16.70 33.70 -24.96
N TRP A 188 16.35 33.85 -26.24
CA TRP A 188 15.23 33.12 -26.84
C TRP A 188 15.48 31.62 -26.85
N LEU A 189 16.69 31.19 -27.24
CA LEU A 189 17.06 29.78 -27.21
C LEU A 189 16.99 29.21 -25.78
N PHE A 190 17.54 29.95 -24.80
CA PHE A 190 17.44 29.58 -23.39
C PHE A 190 15.99 29.44 -22.92
N THR A 191 15.15 30.44 -23.21
CA THR A 191 13.73 30.43 -22.85
C THR A 191 13.01 29.23 -23.48
N LEU A 192 13.24 28.96 -24.76
CA LEU A 192 12.65 27.82 -25.46
C LEU A 192 13.03 26.49 -24.77
N ILE A 193 14.31 26.30 -24.46
CA ILE A 193 14.80 25.10 -23.77
C ILE A 193 14.13 24.95 -22.40
N VAL A 194 14.06 26.03 -21.62
CA VAL A 194 13.44 26.02 -20.28
C VAL A 194 11.94 25.71 -20.37
N CYS A 195 11.19 26.39 -21.24
CA CYS A 195 9.75 26.14 -21.40
C CYS A 195 9.47 24.72 -21.91
N SER A 196 10.27 24.22 -22.86
CA SER A 196 10.12 22.86 -23.39
C SER A 196 10.42 21.82 -22.31
N SER A 197 11.49 22.01 -21.52
CA SER A 197 11.87 21.10 -20.43
C SER A 197 10.82 21.11 -19.31
N TYR A 198 10.32 22.29 -18.94
CA TYR A 198 9.25 22.44 -17.96
C TYR A 198 7.99 21.69 -18.40
N THR A 199 7.57 21.88 -19.65
CA THR A 199 6.35 21.24 -20.19
C THR A 199 6.52 19.72 -20.25
N ALA A 200 7.69 19.22 -20.66
CA ALA A 200 7.99 17.80 -20.69
C ALA A 200 7.99 17.18 -19.28
N ASN A 201 8.65 17.81 -18.31
CA ASN A 201 8.70 17.33 -16.93
C ASN A 201 7.35 17.42 -16.22
N LEU A 202 6.58 18.48 -16.46
CA LEU A 202 5.22 18.62 -15.93
C LEU A 202 4.31 17.51 -16.48
N ALA A 203 4.36 17.24 -17.79
CA ALA A 203 3.61 16.14 -18.39
C ALA A 203 4.00 14.79 -17.77
N ALA A 204 5.30 14.51 -17.63
CA ALA A 204 5.78 13.30 -16.98
C ALA A 204 5.31 13.20 -15.52
N PHE A 205 5.38 14.30 -14.77
CA PHE A 205 4.95 14.34 -13.38
C PHE A 205 3.45 14.08 -13.22
N LEU A 206 2.63 14.68 -14.08
CA LEU A 206 1.17 14.49 -14.08
C LEU A 206 0.74 13.07 -14.50
N THR A 207 1.56 12.38 -15.31
CA THR A 207 1.28 10.99 -15.68
C THR A 207 1.64 9.98 -14.59
N VAL A 208 2.53 10.35 -13.65
CA VAL A 208 3.02 9.44 -12.62
C VAL A 208 2.51 9.88 -11.25
N SER A 209 1.27 9.46 -10.92
CA SER A 209 0.82 9.45 -9.53
C SER A 209 1.50 8.30 -8.79
N ARG A 210 2.48 8.60 -7.94
CA ARG A 210 3.02 7.60 -7.00
C ARG A 210 2.10 7.51 -5.80
N MET A 211 1.35 6.42 -5.69
CA MET A 211 0.72 6.03 -4.44
C MET A 211 1.81 5.54 -3.48
N ASP A 212 2.43 6.46 -2.73
CA ASP A 212 3.37 6.09 -1.69
C ASP A 212 2.60 5.60 -0.45
N ASN A 213 2.52 4.28 -0.31
CA ASN A 213 2.09 3.65 0.94
C ASN A 213 3.19 3.87 2.00
N PRO A 214 2.90 4.57 3.12
CA PRO A 214 3.88 4.80 4.18
C PRO A 214 4.26 3.52 4.92
N ILE A 215 3.40 2.50 4.90
CA ILE A 215 3.62 1.19 5.52
C ILE A 215 3.81 0.17 4.39
N ARG A 216 4.96 -0.49 4.36
CA ARG A 216 5.25 -1.60 3.41
C ARG A 216 5.63 -2.88 4.13
N THR A 217 6.03 -2.79 5.39
CA THR A 217 6.50 -3.91 6.19
C THR A 217 5.92 -3.88 7.60
N PHE A 218 5.99 -5.02 8.30
CA PHE A 218 5.71 -5.09 9.73
C PHE A 218 6.62 -4.16 10.56
N GLN A 219 7.85 -3.94 10.09
CA GLN A 219 8.81 -3.04 10.73
C GLN A 219 8.41 -1.57 10.60
N ASP A 220 7.87 -1.17 9.46
CA ASP A 220 7.35 0.20 9.28
C ASP A 220 6.13 0.41 10.19
N LEU A 221 5.26 -0.60 10.26
CA LEU A 221 4.08 -0.56 11.13
C LEU A 221 4.44 -0.46 12.62
N SER A 222 5.53 -1.10 13.06
CA SER A 222 5.97 -1.07 14.46
C SER A 222 6.66 0.23 14.85
N LYS A 223 7.23 0.97 13.89
CA LYS A 223 7.92 2.25 14.14
C LYS A 223 6.96 3.43 14.14
N GLN A 224 5.88 3.35 13.38
CA GLN A 224 4.89 4.42 13.28
C GLN A 224 3.90 4.38 14.45
N MET A 225 3.36 5.54 14.83
CA MET A 225 2.40 5.68 15.94
C MET A 225 1.04 6.28 15.49
N ASP A 226 0.91 6.64 14.21
CA ASP A 226 -0.25 7.36 13.67
C ASP A 226 -1.46 6.44 13.43
N ILE A 227 -1.20 5.19 13.05
CA ILE A 227 -2.19 4.18 12.71
C ILE A 227 -2.23 3.13 13.80
N SER A 228 -3.41 2.95 14.41
CA SER A 228 -3.65 1.86 15.36
C SER A 228 -3.70 0.53 14.63
N TYR A 229 -3.23 -0.56 15.23
CA TYR A 229 -3.25 -1.87 14.60
C TYR A 229 -3.62 -2.98 15.57
N GLY A 230 -4.26 -4.03 15.05
CA GLY A 230 -4.70 -5.15 15.86
C GLY A 230 -5.16 -6.35 15.03
N THR A 231 -5.58 -7.40 15.72
CA THR A 231 -6.02 -8.66 15.13
C THR A 231 -7.31 -9.15 15.79
N VAL A 232 -7.81 -10.33 15.45
CA VAL A 232 -8.95 -10.92 16.15
C VAL A 232 -8.47 -11.60 17.43
N ARG A 233 -9.15 -11.35 18.56
CA ARG A 233 -8.84 -12.02 19.84
C ARG A 233 -9.06 -13.53 19.74
N ASP A 234 -8.40 -14.29 20.62
CA ASP A 234 -8.61 -15.74 20.74
C ASP A 234 -8.37 -16.51 19.42
N SER A 235 -7.46 -16.00 18.59
CA SER A 235 -7.18 -16.53 17.25
C SER A 235 -5.75 -17.04 17.12
N ALA A 236 -5.51 -17.86 16.10
CA ALA A 236 -4.16 -18.33 15.77
C ALA A 236 -3.21 -17.16 15.43
N VAL A 237 -3.71 -16.08 14.83
CA VAL A 237 -2.93 -14.86 14.53
C VAL A 237 -2.53 -14.16 15.82
N TYR A 238 -3.45 -14.05 16.78
CA TYR A 238 -3.19 -13.44 18.09
C TYR A 238 -2.10 -14.19 18.87
N GLU A 239 -2.24 -15.53 18.97
CA GLU A 239 -1.21 -16.36 19.62
C GLU A 239 0.11 -16.35 18.85
N TYR A 240 0.08 -16.21 17.52
CA TYR A 240 1.30 -16.06 16.72
C TYR A 240 2.08 -14.79 17.08
N PHE A 241 1.42 -13.64 17.19
CA PHE A 241 2.08 -12.40 17.61
C PHE A 241 2.53 -12.46 19.07
N LYS A 242 1.76 -13.11 19.94
CA LYS A 242 2.13 -13.36 21.34
C LYS A 242 3.41 -14.19 21.43
N ALA A 243 3.42 -15.37 20.83
CA ALA A 243 4.54 -16.30 20.86
C ALA A 243 5.81 -15.64 20.30
N LYS A 244 5.73 -14.97 19.14
CA LYS A 244 6.88 -14.26 18.55
C LYS A 244 7.34 -13.06 19.38
N GLY A 245 6.41 -12.27 19.91
CA GLY A 245 6.75 -11.07 20.68
C GLY A 245 7.33 -11.38 22.07
N THR A 246 7.00 -12.53 22.66
CA THR A 246 7.50 -12.94 23.98
C THR A 246 8.73 -13.84 23.94
N ASN A 247 9.11 -14.38 22.78
CA ASN A 247 10.20 -15.33 22.68
C ASN A 247 11.57 -14.62 22.81
N PRO A 248 12.37 -14.90 23.86
CA PRO A 248 13.68 -14.27 24.04
C PRO A 248 14.73 -14.70 23.00
N LEU A 249 14.53 -15.84 22.33
CA LEU A 249 15.50 -16.43 21.40
C LEU A 249 15.37 -15.89 19.97
N GLU A 250 14.18 -15.43 19.59
CA GLU A 250 13.88 -14.79 18.29
C GLU A 250 13.58 -13.30 18.51
N GLN A 251 14.49 -12.59 19.17
CA GLN A 251 14.30 -11.19 19.55
C GLN A 251 14.34 -10.25 18.33
N ASP A 252 13.31 -10.32 17.49
CA ASP A 252 12.99 -9.30 16.53
C ASP A 252 12.26 -8.18 17.28
N ASN A 253 12.98 -7.07 17.51
CA ASN A 253 12.43 -5.86 18.13
C ASN A 253 11.11 -5.42 17.48
N THR A 254 10.90 -5.75 16.20
CA THR A 254 9.66 -5.49 15.47
C THR A 254 8.46 -6.21 16.11
N PHE A 255 8.53 -7.53 16.28
CA PHE A 255 7.40 -8.31 16.79
C PHE A 255 7.15 -8.07 18.29
N ALA A 256 8.19 -7.76 19.07
CA ALA A 256 8.04 -7.36 20.46
C ALA A 256 7.25 -6.04 20.59
N GLU A 257 7.56 -5.05 19.76
CA GLU A 257 6.85 -3.76 19.73
C GLU A 257 5.42 -3.90 19.18
N LEU A 258 5.24 -4.70 18.13
CA LEU A 258 3.90 -5.04 17.63
C LEU A 258 3.06 -5.70 18.73
N TRP A 259 3.61 -6.69 19.43
CA TRP A 259 2.91 -7.38 20.50
C TRP A 259 2.54 -6.43 21.64
N ARG A 260 3.45 -5.53 22.05
CA ARG A 260 3.18 -4.54 23.11
C ARG A 260 1.95 -3.67 22.81
N THR A 261 1.79 -3.26 21.56
CA THR A 261 0.61 -2.48 21.12
C THR A 261 -0.63 -3.36 21.00
N ILE A 262 -0.52 -4.57 20.46
CA ILE A 262 -1.64 -5.51 20.31
C ILE A 262 -2.18 -5.95 21.67
N SER A 263 -1.30 -6.22 22.65
CA SER A 263 -1.66 -6.70 23.98
C SER A 263 -2.08 -5.59 24.95
N LYS A 264 -1.98 -4.32 24.54
CA LYS A 264 -2.38 -3.17 25.37
C LYS A 264 -3.82 -3.33 25.84
N ASN A 265 -4.07 -3.15 27.14
CA ASN A 265 -5.38 -3.37 27.78
C ASN A 265 -5.99 -4.75 27.45
N ASN A 266 -5.17 -5.80 27.46
CA ASN A 266 -5.56 -7.17 27.08
C ASN A 266 -6.16 -7.27 25.66
N GLY A 267 -5.75 -6.37 24.76
CA GLY A 267 -6.25 -6.29 23.39
C GLY A 267 -7.66 -5.68 23.26
N ALA A 268 -8.25 -5.15 24.33
CA ALA A 268 -9.60 -4.59 24.28
C ALA A 268 -9.70 -3.34 23.37
N ASP A 269 -8.65 -2.52 23.31
CA ASP A 269 -8.66 -1.27 22.55
C ASP A 269 -8.42 -1.51 21.04
N ASN A 270 -7.49 -2.41 20.74
CA ASN A 270 -6.92 -2.57 19.41
C ASN A 270 -7.45 -3.79 18.66
N CYS A 271 -7.77 -4.89 19.35
CA CYS A 271 -8.25 -6.11 18.72
C CYS A 271 -9.78 -6.09 18.51
N VAL A 272 -10.24 -6.95 17.61
CA VAL A 272 -11.66 -7.12 17.27
C VAL A 272 -12.13 -8.52 17.67
N SER A 273 -13.44 -8.75 17.71
CA SER A 273 -14.00 -10.08 18.03
C SER A 273 -14.16 -10.95 16.79
N ASN A 274 -14.36 -10.36 15.61
CA ASN A 274 -14.63 -11.07 14.37
C ASN A 274 -13.83 -10.49 13.19
N PRO A 275 -13.45 -11.31 12.20
CA PRO A 275 -12.72 -10.84 11.01
C PRO A 275 -13.47 -9.75 10.23
N SER A 276 -14.79 -9.89 10.07
CA SER A 276 -15.63 -8.90 9.36
C SER A 276 -15.62 -7.53 10.03
N GLU A 277 -15.53 -7.49 11.36
CA GLU A 277 -15.41 -6.24 12.10
C GLU A 277 -14.04 -5.58 11.86
N GLY A 278 -12.97 -6.38 11.84
CA GLY A 278 -11.61 -5.93 11.53
C GLY A 278 -11.50 -5.33 10.13
N ILE A 279 -12.06 -6.00 9.12
CA ILE A 279 -12.12 -5.50 7.74
C ILE A 279 -12.89 -4.18 7.68
N ARG A 280 -14.06 -4.09 8.33
CA ARG A 280 -14.85 -2.85 8.39
C ARG A 280 -14.09 -1.71 9.08
N LYS A 281 -13.34 -2.00 10.15
CA LYS A 281 -12.52 -1.01 10.86
C LYS A 281 -11.37 -0.52 10.00
N ALA A 282 -10.71 -1.41 9.25
CA ALA A 282 -9.67 -1.04 8.28
C ALA A 282 -10.21 -0.14 7.15
N LYS A 283 -11.41 -0.43 6.61
CA LYS A 283 -12.08 0.40 5.59
C LYS A 283 -12.36 1.83 6.06
N LYS A 284 -12.69 2.03 7.35
CA LYS A 284 -12.92 3.37 7.92
C LYS A 284 -11.66 4.25 7.95
N GLY A 285 -10.47 3.66 7.84
CA GLY A 285 -9.20 4.36 7.93
C GLY A 285 -8.62 4.42 9.34
N ASN A 286 -7.37 4.87 9.46
CA ASN A 286 -6.58 4.97 10.70
C ASN A 286 -6.45 3.67 11.51
N TYR A 287 -6.73 2.52 10.88
CA TYR A 287 -6.58 1.21 11.48
C TYR A 287 -5.96 0.22 10.49
N ALA A 288 -4.92 -0.51 10.94
CA ALA A 288 -4.34 -1.61 10.19
C ALA A 288 -4.76 -2.95 10.81
N PHE A 289 -5.45 -3.76 10.00
CA PHE A 289 -5.94 -5.06 10.44
C PHE A 289 -4.94 -6.15 10.07
N LEU A 290 -4.42 -6.82 11.09
CA LEU A 290 -3.46 -7.91 10.98
C LEU A 290 -4.20 -9.23 10.96
N TRP A 291 -4.21 -9.88 9.81
CA TRP A 291 -4.99 -11.11 9.63
C TRP A 291 -4.40 -11.99 8.54
N ASP A 292 -5.04 -13.13 8.35
CA ASP A 292 -4.76 -14.08 7.31
C ASP A 292 -4.73 -13.42 5.92
N VAL A 293 -3.59 -13.50 5.23
CA VAL A 293 -3.39 -12.94 3.88
C VAL A 293 -4.48 -13.40 2.94
N THR A 294 -4.82 -14.69 2.93
CA THR A 294 -5.79 -15.24 1.98
C THR A 294 -7.18 -14.62 2.17
N VAL A 295 -7.56 -14.36 3.43
CA VAL A 295 -8.84 -13.75 3.79
C VAL A 295 -8.84 -12.26 3.47
N VAL A 296 -7.77 -11.54 3.79
CA VAL A 296 -7.72 -10.09 3.54
C VAL A 296 -7.52 -9.75 2.07
N GLU A 297 -6.79 -10.57 1.31
CA GLU A 297 -6.67 -10.44 -0.14
C GLU A 297 -8.01 -10.68 -0.80
N TYR A 298 -8.72 -11.75 -0.40
CA TYR A 298 -10.08 -11.97 -0.88
C TYR A 298 -11.00 -10.78 -0.56
N ALA A 299 -10.92 -10.25 0.67
CA ALA A 299 -11.71 -9.09 1.08
C ALA A 299 -11.35 -7.80 0.31
N ALA A 300 -10.10 -7.64 -0.13
CA ALA A 300 -9.67 -6.51 -0.95
C ALA A 300 -10.07 -6.70 -2.42
N LEU A 301 -10.00 -7.91 -2.97
CA LEU A 301 -10.39 -8.24 -4.35
C LEU A 301 -11.91 -8.20 -4.57
N THR A 302 -12.68 -8.50 -3.53
CA THR A 302 -14.16 -8.46 -3.56
C THR A 302 -14.73 -7.14 -3.03
N ASP A 303 -13.87 -6.15 -2.78
CA ASP A 303 -14.32 -4.83 -2.36
C ASP A 303 -14.85 -4.02 -3.55
N ASP A 304 -16.16 -3.76 -3.56
CA ASP A 304 -16.82 -2.98 -4.61
C ASP A 304 -16.22 -1.55 -4.73
N GLU A 305 -15.74 -0.98 -3.63
CA GLU A 305 -15.20 0.38 -3.58
C GLU A 305 -13.68 0.45 -3.85
N CYS A 306 -12.98 -0.70 -3.93
CA CYS A 306 -11.52 -0.76 -4.06
C CYS A 306 -10.78 0.14 -3.02
N SER A 307 -11.32 0.21 -1.81
CA SER A 307 -10.96 1.17 -0.75
C SER A 307 -9.78 0.71 0.11
N VAL A 308 -9.39 -0.55 0.02
CA VAL A 308 -8.38 -1.19 0.87
C VAL A 308 -7.27 -1.83 0.04
N THR A 309 -6.09 -1.95 0.64
CA THR A 309 -4.96 -2.64 0.06
C THR A 309 -4.35 -3.58 1.09
N VAL A 310 -3.80 -4.70 0.60
CA VAL A 310 -3.10 -5.68 1.43
C VAL A 310 -1.60 -5.54 1.23
N ILE A 311 -0.87 -5.63 2.34
CA ILE A 311 0.58 -5.68 2.37
C ILE A 311 0.96 -7.06 2.90
N GLY A 312 1.41 -7.95 2.01
CA GLY A 312 1.92 -9.26 2.35
C GLY A 312 3.45 -9.24 2.30
N ASN A 313 4.11 -9.29 3.46
CA ASN A 313 5.58 -9.40 3.49
C ASN A 313 6.07 -10.41 4.53
N SER A 314 5.27 -11.45 4.80
CA SER A 314 5.72 -12.58 5.63
C SER A 314 5.83 -13.86 4.79
N ILE A 315 7.02 -14.47 4.84
CA ILE A 315 7.24 -15.84 4.35
C ILE A 315 6.46 -16.77 5.29
N SER A 316 5.54 -17.53 4.70
CA SER A 316 4.72 -18.50 5.41
C SER A 316 5.57 -19.69 5.87
N SER A 317 5.56 -19.99 7.17
CA SER A 317 6.04 -21.28 7.69
C SER A 317 4.90 -22.23 8.10
N LYS A 318 3.66 -21.74 8.14
CA LYS A 318 2.46 -22.46 8.61
C LYS A 318 1.44 -22.62 7.48
N GLY A 319 0.49 -23.54 7.63
CA GLY A 319 -0.53 -23.78 6.61
C GLY A 319 -1.86 -24.19 7.21
N TYR A 320 -2.89 -24.25 6.37
CA TYR A 320 -4.15 -24.90 6.70
C TYR A 320 -4.04 -26.39 6.54
N GLY A 321 -4.52 -27.12 7.53
CA GLY A 321 -4.64 -28.57 7.51
C GLY A 321 -6.07 -28.99 7.80
N ILE A 322 -6.38 -30.24 7.45
CA ILE A 322 -7.62 -30.89 7.87
C ILE A 322 -7.35 -31.51 9.24
N ALA A 323 -8.15 -31.17 10.24
CA ALA A 323 -8.00 -31.70 11.59
C ALA A 323 -8.84 -32.98 11.75
N LEU A 324 -8.25 -34.00 12.37
CA LEU A 324 -8.86 -35.28 12.68
C LEU A 324 -8.75 -35.55 14.18
N GLN A 325 -9.58 -36.46 14.69
CA GLN A 325 -9.42 -36.97 16.05
C GLN A 325 -8.00 -37.52 16.27
N HIS A 326 -7.45 -37.33 17.47
CA HIS A 326 -6.12 -37.83 17.80
C HIS A 326 -6.04 -39.36 17.67
N GLY A 327 -5.02 -39.86 16.97
CA GLY A 327 -4.86 -41.28 16.67
C GLY A 327 -5.80 -41.81 15.58
N SER A 328 -6.42 -40.93 14.79
CA SER A 328 -7.34 -41.33 13.73
C SER A 328 -6.62 -42.15 12.65
N PRO A 329 -7.16 -43.33 12.27
CA PRO A 329 -6.59 -44.15 11.20
C PRO A 329 -6.67 -43.47 9.83
N TYR A 330 -7.47 -42.40 9.70
CA TYR A 330 -7.69 -41.70 8.44
C TYR A 330 -6.62 -40.65 8.15
N ARG A 331 -5.82 -40.22 9.14
CA ARG A 331 -4.85 -39.12 8.98
C ARG A 331 -3.91 -39.32 7.77
N ASP A 332 -3.38 -40.53 7.64
CA ASP A 332 -2.42 -40.84 6.59
C ASP A 332 -3.09 -40.91 5.21
N LEU A 333 -4.34 -41.39 5.14
CA LEU A 333 -5.14 -41.41 3.90
C LEU A 333 -5.41 -39.99 3.38
N PHE A 334 -5.74 -39.06 4.28
CA PHE A 334 -5.95 -37.65 3.94
C PHE A 334 -4.65 -36.89 3.61
N SER A 335 -3.49 -37.48 3.91
CA SER A 335 -2.17 -36.85 3.71
C SER A 335 -1.41 -37.33 2.47
N GLN A 336 -1.82 -38.46 1.89
CA GLN A 336 -1.09 -39.13 0.81
C GLN A 336 -1.72 -38.96 -0.58
N ARG A 337 -3.02 -38.66 -0.65
CA ARG A 337 -3.80 -38.56 -1.89
C ARG A 337 -4.42 -37.19 -2.06
#